data_AF-A0A925T6P9-F1
#
_entry.id   AF-A0A925T6P9-F1
#
_cell.length_a   1.000
_cell.length_b   1.000
_cell.length_c   1.000
_cell.angle_alpha   90.00
_cell.angle_beta   90.00
_cell.angle_gamma   90.00
#
_symmetry.space_group_name_H-M   'P 1'
#
loop_
_entity.id
_entity.type
_entity.pdbx_description
1 polymer ?
#
loop_
_entity_poly.entity_id
_entity_poly.type
_entity_poly.pdbx_seq_one_letter_code
_entity_poly.pdbx_strand_id
1 'polypeptide(L)'
;MNLDEIKSVWKEYDLRLQMTQKINEKIIVSMIAERSTSRFVKARRNYIAGMTWMVICLLLGCAVLLGNPFDYYLTAQYIPIAIYCFCIAIFTGAMAHTYICLKKISISHNTLDISLKKIIGIYEKPKKFLKYALIVFLFTQVFLFPLSFLPKGIEKFGLWLALSERLIPISISFLMLYTANKLGAFKERNAENFKADLNELNELRAVAAELKEN
;
A
#
# COMPACT_ATOMS: atom_id res chain seq x y z
N MET A 1 -28.69 53.89 25.61
CA MET A 1 -28.40 52.77 24.68
C MET A 1 -29.73 52.10 24.40
N ASN A 2 -30.21 52.17 23.16
CA ASN A 2 -31.57 51.74 22.85
C ASN A 2 -31.63 50.21 22.76
N LEU A 3 -32.71 49.57 23.24
CA LEU A 3 -32.85 48.11 23.22
C LEU A 3 -32.74 47.54 21.79
N ASP A 4 -33.16 48.32 20.80
CA ASP A 4 -33.08 47.98 19.39
C ASP A 4 -31.66 48.06 18.83
N GLU A 5 -30.82 48.98 19.32
CA GLU A 5 -29.39 49.03 18.98
C GLU A 5 -28.69 47.76 19.46
N ILE A 6 -28.93 47.33 20.70
CA ILE A 6 -28.33 46.11 21.25
C ILE A 6 -28.75 44.88 20.46
N LYS A 7 -30.03 44.76 20.09
CA LYS A 7 -30.53 43.66 19.24
C LYS A 7 -29.89 43.66 17.85
N SER A 8 -29.70 44.84 17.25
CA SER A 8 -29.08 44.95 15.93
C SER A 8 -27.61 44.52 15.96
N VAL A 9 -26.85 44.96 16.98
CA VAL A 9 -25.44 44.60 17.20
C VAL A 9 -25.31 43.09 17.48
N TRP A 10 -26.21 42.51 18.29
CA TRP A 10 -26.21 41.07 18.55
C TRP A 10 -26.46 40.25 17.28
N LYS A 11 -27.42 40.67 16.46
CA LYS A 11 -27.75 39.99 15.21
C LYS A 11 -26.62 40.07 14.19
N GLU A 12 -25.90 41.19 14.15
CA GLU A 12 -24.71 41.35 13.31
C GLU A 12 -23.56 40.47 13.81
N TYR A 13 -23.38 40.36 15.13
CA TYR A 13 -22.37 39.50 15.74
C TYR A 13 -22.64 38.01 15.46
N ASP A 14 -23.90 37.59 15.56
CA ASP A 14 -24.33 36.23 15.24
C ASP A 14 -24.11 35.90 13.75
N LEU A 15 -24.44 36.83 12.85
CA LEU A 15 -24.15 36.70 11.41
C LEU A 15 -22.65 36.56 11.13
N ARG A 16 -21.79 37.33 11.83
CA ARG A 16 -20.33 37.22 11.71
C ARG A 16 -19.82 35.88 12.24
N LEU A 17 -20.37 35.36 13.34
CA LEU A 17 -20.04 34.04 13.87
C LEU A 17 -20.41 32.93 12.89
N GLN A 18 -21.63 32.94 12.35
CA GLN A 18 -22.09 31.96 11.36
C GLN A 18 -21.25 32.01 10.07
N MET A 19 -20.91 33.22 9.60
CA MET A 19 -20.03 33.40 8.43
C MET A 19 -18.62 32.87 8.70
N THR A 20 -18.07 33.14 9.89
CA THR A 20 -16.74 32.65 10.29
C THR A 20 -16.73 31.13 10.38
N GLN A 21 -17.77 30.52 10.96
CA GLN A 21 -17.91 29.07 11.03
C GLN A 21 -18.00 28.42 9.64
N LYS A 22 -18.82 28.95 8.74
CA LYS A 22 -18.93 28.45 7.35
C LYS A 22 -17.61 28.58 6.59
N ILE A 23 -16.89 29.68 6.79
CA ILE A 23 -15.56 29.88 6.21
C ILE A 23 -14.59 28.85 6.77
N ASN A 24 -14.60 28.62 8.08
CA ASN A 24 -13.71 27.66 8.72
C ASN A 24 -14.00 26.22 8.26
N GLU A 25 -15.27 25.83 8.16
CA GLU A 25 -15.68 24.53 7.61
C GLU A 25 -15.21 24.36 6.16
N LYS A 26 -15.41 25.38 5.33
CA LYS A 26 -14.96 25.36 3.93
C LYS A 26 -13.44 25.26 3.81
N ILE A 27 -12.70 25.95 4.68
CA ILE A 27 -11.23 25.88 4.76
C ILE A 27 -10.81 24.46 5.15
N ILE A 28 -11.40 23.87 6.20
CA ILE A 28 -11.04 22.52 6.66
C ILE A 28 -11.34 21.48 5.57
N VAL A 29 -12.51 21.55 4.92
CA VAL A 29 -12.85 20.66 3.80
C VAL A 29 -11.88 20.82 2.63
N SER A 30 -11.47 22.04 2.30
CA SER A 30 -10.46 22.29 1.27
C SER A 30 -9.08 21.74 1.64
N MET A 31 -8.68 21.86 2.91
CA MET A 31 -7.42 21.34 3.42
C MET A 31 -7.39 19.81 3.39
N ILE A 32 -8.47 19.14 3.79
CA ILE A 32 -8.61 17.68 3.70
C ILE A 32 -8.60 17.23 2.23
N ALA A 33 -9.26 17.97 1.34
CA ALA A 33 -9.26 17.69 -0.10
C ALA A 33 -7.84 17.79 -0.71
N GLU A 34 -7.10 18.86 -0.40
CA GLU A 34 -5.73 19.05 -0.88
C GLU A 34 -4.78 17.99 -0.32
N ARG A 35 -4.87 17.70 0.99
CA ARG A 35 -4.06 16.68 1.67
C ARG A 35 -4.32 15.29 1.09
N SER A 36 -5.58 14.89 0.92
CA SER A 36 -5.96 13.60 0.34
C SER A 36 -5.55 13.49 -1.13
N THR A 37 -5.67 14.56 -1.91
CA THR A 37 -5.22 14.61 -3.31
C THR A 37 -3.70 14.50 -3.42
N SER A 38 -2.95 15.21 -2.58
CA SER A 38 -1.48 15.12 -2.52
C SER A 38 -1.02 13.71 -2.15
N ARG A 39 -1.63 13.09 -1.13
CA ARG A 39 -1.39 11.69 -0.75
C ARG A 39 -1.72 10.72 -1.88
N PHE A 40 -2.81 10.97 -2.59
CA PHE A 40 -3.23 10.16 -3.74
C PHE A 40 -2.24 10.25 -4.91
N VAL A 41 -1.77 11.45 -5.26
CA VAL A 41 -0.75 11.64 -6.31
C VAL A 41 0.56 10.95 -5.93
N LYS A 42 0.99 11.10 -4.67
CA LYS A 42 2.19 10.42 -4.16
C LYS A 42 2.04 8.90 -4.19
N ALA A 43 0.89 8.37 -3.76
CA ALA A 43 0.58 6.94 -3.83
C ALA A 43 0.62 6.46 -5.29
N ARG A 44 -0.06 7.15 -6.21
CA ARG A 44 -0.08 6.81 -7.64
C ARG A 44 1.33 6.77 -8.24
N ARG A 45 2.19 7.73 -7.92
CA ARG A 45 3.59 7.74 -8.36
C ARG A 45 4.37 6.54 -7.80
N ASN A 46 4.18 6.22 -6.52
CA ASN A 46 4.80 5.05 -5.90
C ASN A 46 4.31 3.74 -6.52
N TYR A 47 3.03 3.65 -6.91
CA TYR A 47 2.50 2.48 -7.64
C TYR A 47 3.14 2.32 -9.03
N ILE A 48 3.36 3.42 -9.76
CA ILE A 48 4.07 3.38 -11.05
C ILE A 48 5.52 2.93 -10.82
N ALA A 49 6.23 3.55 -9.88
CA ALA A 49 7.61 3.18 -9.57
C ALA A 49 7.75 1.71 -9.17
N GLY A 50 6.85 1.22 -8.31
CA GLY A 50 6.81 -0.18 -7.89
C GLY A 50 6.46 -1.13 -9.05
N MET A 51 5.54 -0.74 -9.94
CA MET A 51 5.20 -1.54 -11.13
C MET A 51 6.39 -1.64 -12.08
N THR A 52 7.09 -0.54 -12.36
CA THR A 52 8.31 -0.54 -13.17
C THR A 52 9.37 -1.45 -12.57
N TRP A 53 9.57 -1.36 -11.25
CA TRP A 53 10.52 -2.24 -10.54
C TRP A 53 10.14 -3.72 -10.67
N MET A 54 8.87 -4.07 -10.49
CA MET A 54 8.39 -5.45 -10.61
C MET A 54 8.55 -6.01 -12.04
N VAL A 55 8.31 -5.19 -13.07
CA VAL A 55 8.55 -5.59 -14.47
C VAL A 55 10.03 -5.87 -14.72
N ILE A 56 10.93 -5.01 -14.20
CA ILE A 56 12.37 -5.25 -14.30
C ILE A 56 12.75 -6.58 -13.61
N CYS A 57 12.24 -6.84 -12.40
CA CYS A 57 12.46 -8.10 -11.70
C CYS A 57 11.93 -9.31 -12.48
N LEU A 58 10.78 -9.19 -13.14
CA LEU A 58 10.22 -10.24 -13.99
C LEU A 58 11.13 -10.54 -15.18
N LEU A 59 11.62 -9.51 -15.86
CA LEU A 59 12.56 -9.65 -16.98
C LEU A 59 13.86 -10.34 -16.54
N LEU A 60 14.40 -9.99 -15.37
CA LEU A 60 15.56 -10.67 -14.80
C LEU A 60 15.26 -12.15 -14.51
N GLY A 61 14.10 -12.46 -13.92
CA GLY A 61 13.67 -13.84 -13.67
C GLY A 61 13.56 -14.65 -14.96
N CYS A 62 12.96 -14.09 -16.01
CA CYS A 62 12.90 -14.71 -17.34
C CYS A 62 14.29 -14.90 -17.97
N ALA A 63 15.19 -13.93 -17.81
CA ALA A 63 16.57 -14.04 -18.30
C ALA A 63 17.32 -15.19 -17.61
N VAL A 64 17.08 -15.43 -16.32
CA VAL A 64 17.65 -16.58 -15.60
C VAL A 64 17.09 -17.90 -16.13
N LEU A 65 15.78 -17.98 -16.40
CA LEU A 65 15.16 -19.19 -16.95
C LEU A 65 15.70 -19.55 -18.35
N LEU A 66 15.90 -18.55 -19.21
CA LEU A 66 16.34 -18.75 -20.60
C LEU A 66 17.85 -18.87 -20.74
N GLY A 67 18.61 -18.10 -19.95
CA GLY A 67 20.07 -18.04 -20.04
C GLY A 67 20.78 -19.12 -19.23
N ASN A 68 20.08 -19.79 -18.31
CA ASN A 68 20.65 -20.77 -17.38
C ASN A 68 22.01 -20.34 -16.78
N PRO A 69 22.13 -19.14 -16.17
CA PRO A 69 23.42 -18.64 -15.67
C PRO A 69 23.95 -19.47 -14.48
N PHE A 70 23.12 -20.34 -13.91
CA PHE A 70 23.44 -21.16 -12.75
C PHE A 70 23.81 -22.60 -13.11
N ASP A 71 23.87 -22.93 -14.40
CA ASP A 71 24.15 -24.26 -14.94
C ASP A 71 23.32 -25.35 -14.26
N TYR A 72 22.01 -25.18 -14.19
CA TYR A 72 21.12 -26.17 -13.61
C TYR A 72 21.03 -27.40 -14.50
N TYR A 73 21.26 -28.57 -13.90
CA TYR A 73 21.23 -29.87 -14.57
C TYR A 73 19.84 -30.53 -14.43
N LEU A 74 19.19 -30.32 -13.28
CA LEU A 74 17.88 -30.89 -12.98
C LEU A 74 16.78 -29.84 -13.22
N THR A 75 15.73 -30.24 -13.95
CA THR A 75 14.54 -29.39 -14.19
C THR A 75 13.88 -28.92 -12.89
N ALA A 76 13.98 -29.71 -11.82
CA ALA A 76 13.48 -29.36 -10.49
C ALA A 76 14.15 -28.09 -9.90
N GLN A 77 15.38 -27.75 -10.31
CA GLN A 77 16.10 -26.58 -9.81
C GLN A 77 15.51 -25.26 -10.32
N TYR A 78 14.73 -25.29 -11.40
CA TYR A 78 14.04 -24.12 -11.95
C TYR A 78 12.71 -23.81 -11.25
N ILE A 79 12.16 -24.74 -10.46
CA ILE A 79 10.88 -24.57 -9.76
C ILE A 79 10.82 -23.27 -8.94
N PRO A 80 11.84 -22.91 -8.13
CA PRO A 80 11.79 -21.70 -7.32
C PRO A 80 11.74 -20.43 -8.19
N ILE A 81 12.40 -20.43 -9.35
CA ILE A 81 12.43 -19.30 -10.28
C ILE A 81 11.11 -19.19 -11.05
N ALA A 82 10.51 -20.33 -11.42
CA ALA A 82 9.18 -20.34 -12.02
C ALA A 82 8.11 -19.79 -11.07
N ILE A 83 8.12 -20.22 -9.80
CA ILE A 83 7.22 -19.70 -8.77
C ILE A 83 7.48 -18.21 -8.52
N TYR A 84 8.75 -17.78 -8.48
CA TYR A 84 9.13 -16.37 -8.38
C TYR A 84 8.51 -15.51 -9.49
N CYS A 85 8.66 -15.94 -10.75
CA CYS A 85 8.10 -15.23 -11.90
C CYS A 85 6.57 -15.17 -11.84
N PHE A 86 5.94 -16.28 -11.44
CA PHE A 86 4.48 -16.34 -11.27
C PHE A 86 3.98 -15.39 -10.18
N CYS A 87 4.63 -15.37 -9.01
CA CYS A 87 4.29 -14.44 -7.93
C CYS A 87 4.46 -12.98 -8.36
N ILE A 88 5.54 -12.63 -9.05
CA ILE A 88 5.76 -11.26 -9.55
C ILE A 88 4.71 -10.87 -10.60
N ALA A 89 4.33 -11.79 -11.49
CA ALA A 89 3.25 -11.55 -12.44
C ALA A 89 1.92 -11.22 -11.71
N ILE A 90 1.59 -11.98 -10.66
CA ILE A 90 0.42 -11.71 -9.80
C ILE A 90 0.52 -10.32 -9.16
N PHE A 91 1.67 -9.97 -8.56
CA PHE A 91 1.85 -8.65 -7.93
C PHE A 91 1.71 -7.51 -8.94
N THR A 92 2.32 -7.67 -10.11
CA THR A 92 2.26 -6.68 -11.19
C THR A 92 0.82 -6.50 -11.69
N GLY A 93 0.09 -7.60 -11.91
CA GLY A 93 -1.32 -7.56 -12.29
C GLY A 93 -2.21 -6.91 -11.24
N ALA A 94 -2.00 -7.23 -9.96
CA ALA A 94 -2.72 -6.61 -8.85
C ALA A 94 -2.45 -5.10 -8.74
N MET A 95 -1.18 -4.68 -8.89
CA MET A 95 -0.81 -3.26 -8.90
C MET A 95 -1.38 -2.53 -10.13
N ALA A 96 -1.39 -3.15 -11.30
CA ALA A 96 -1.98 -2.59 -12.51
C ALA A 96 -3.50 -2.43 -12.37
N HIS A 97 -4.19 -3.44 -11.84
CA HIS A 97 -5.62 -3.36 -11.56
C HIS A 97 -5.93 -2.21 -10.59
N THR A 98 -5.20 -2.12 -9.47
CA THR A 98 -5.34 -1.02 -8.50
C THR A 98 -5.08 0.33 -9.16
N TYR A 99 -4.04 0.46 -9.99
CA TYR A 99 -3.75 1.70 -10.72
C TYR A 99 -4.88 2.11 -11.67
N ILE A 100 -5.41 1.16 -12.46
CA ILE A 100 -6.52 1.42 -13.39
C ILE A 100 -7.77 1.84 -12.63
N CYS A 101 -8.11 1.16 -11.53
CA CYS A 101 -9.23 1.52 -10.67
C CYS A 101 -9.06 2.92 -10.06
N LEU A 102 -7.85 3.27 -9.61
CA LEU A 102 -7.56 4.60 -9.06
C LEU A 102 -7.63 5.68 -10.15
N LYS A 103 -7.16 5.41 -11.39
CA LYS A 103 -7.24 6.36 -12.51
C LYS A 103 -8.68 6.74 -12.88
N LYS A 104 -9.66 5.85 -12.63
CA LYS A 104 -11.07 6.10 -12.91
C LYS A 104 -11.76 7.03 -11.89
N ILE A 105 -11.11 7.34 -10.76
CA ILE A 105 -11.68 8.17 -9.70
C ILE A 105 -11.20 9.62 -9.89
N SER A 106 -12.11 10.52 -10.22
CA SER A 106 -11.87 11.97 -10.13
C SER A 106 -12.26 12.45 -8.74
N ILE A 107 -11.29 12.94 -7.95
CA ILE A 107 -11.56 13.57 -6.66
C ILE A 107 -12.14 14.96 -6.95
N SER A 108 -13.46 15.11 -6.84
CA SER A 108 -14.15 16.41 -6.88
C SER A 108 -14.62 16.76 -5.48
N HIS A 109 -14.54 18.05 -5.12
CA HIS A 109 -14.91 18.57 -3.79
C HIS A 109 -16.35 18.18 -3.37
N ASN A 110 -17.26 18.03 -4.33
CA ASN A 110 -18.66 17.68 -4.06
C ASN A 110 -18.89 16.19 -3.75
N THR A 111 -17.91 15.32 -4.02
CA THR A 111 -18.03 13.85 -3.90
C THR A 111 -16.89 13.22 -3.11
N LEU A 112 -16.32 13.98 -2.16
CA LEU A 112 -15.13 13.59 -1.39
C LEU A 112 -15.37 12.30 -0.57
N ASP A 113 -16.52 12.19 0.11
CA ASP A 113 -16.92 11.01 0.89
C ASP A 113 -17.02 9.73 0.02
N ILE A 114 -17.69 9.83 -1.13
CA ILE A 114 -17.87 8.72 -2.07
C ILE A 114 -16.51 8.29 -2.67
N SER A 115 -15.64 9.26 -2.94
CA SER A 115 -14.31 9.01 -3.50
C SER A 115 -13.40 8.33 -2.48
N LEU A 116 -13.37 8.79 -1.23
CA LEU A 116 -12.61 8.17 -0.13
C LEU A 116 -13.08 6.73 0.15
N LYS A 117 -14.40 6.49 0.24
CA LYS A 117 -14.94 5.13 0.44
C LYS A 117 -14.60 4.19 -0.70
N LYS A 118 -14.67 4.65 -1.96
CA LYS A 118 -14.25 3.86 -3.13
C LYS A 118 -12.75 3.54 -3.10
N ILE A 119 -11.90 4.51 -2.74
CA ILE A 119 -10.46 4.30 -2.60
C ILE A 119 -10.20 3.24 -1.53
N ILE A 120 -10.77 3.36 -0.33
CA ILE A 120 -10.61 2.38 0.76
C ILE A 120 -11.04 0.98 0.32
N GLY A 121 -12.19 0.86 -0.36
CA GLY A 121 -12.68 -0.43 -0.87
C GLY A 121 -11.76 -1.09 -1.92
N ILE A 122 -11.02 -0.30 -2.69
CA ILE A 122 -10.02 -0.81 -3.64
C ILE A 122 -8.79 -1.37 -2.89
N TYR A 123 -8.35 -0.70 -1.83
CA TYR A 123 -7.21 -1.15 -1.02
C TYR A 123 -7.53 -2.39 -0.17
N GLU A 124 -8.76 -2.52 0.35
CA GLU A 124 -9.10 -3.64 1.25
C GLU A 124 -9.41 -4.96 0.54
N LYS A 125 -9.97 -4.91 -0.67
CA LYS A 125 -10.42 -6.12 -1.41
C LYS A 125 -9.31 -7.16 -1.68
N PRO A 126 -8.12 -6.81 -2.17
CA PRO A 126 -7.10 -7.81 -2.51
C PRO A 126 -6.25 -8.29 -1.33
N LYS A 127 -6.46 -7.76 -0.11
CA LYS A 127 -5.49 -7.86 1.00
C LYS A 127 -5.17 -9.29 1.43
N LYS A 128 -6.17 -10.19 1.49
CA LYS A 128 -5.96 -11.60 1.87
C LYS A 128 -5.16 -12.35 0.80
N PHE A 129 -5.56 -12.23 -0.46
CA PHE A 129 -4.91 -12.90 -1.58
C PHE A 129 -3.46 -12.44 -1.76
N LEU A 130 -3.23 -11.12 -1.71
CA LEU A 130 -1.89 -10.54 -1.84
C LEU A 130 -0.96 -10.97 -0.69
N LYS A 131 -1.51 -11.13 0.52
CA LYS A 131 -0.77 -11.66 1.68
C LYS A 131 -0.34 -13.11 1.47
N TYR A 132 -1.22 -13.97 0.95
CA TYR A 132 -0.85 -15.35 0.63
C TYR A 132 0.21 -15.42 -0.47
N ALA A 133 0.04 -14.64 -1.55
CA ALA A 133 1.04 -14.54 -2.61
C ALA A 133 2.41 -14.08 -2.07
N LEU A 134 2.41 -13.15 -1.10
CA LEU A 134 3.62 -12.68 -0.43
C LEU A 134 4.27 -13.75 0.44
N ILE A 135 3.49 -14.53 1.20
CA ILE A 135 4.02 -15.64 1.98
C ILE A 135 4.65 -16.70 1.07
N VAL A 136 3.98 -17.07 -0.03
CA VAL A 136 4.50 -18.03 -1.01
C VAL A 136 5.79 -17.51 -1.65
N PHE A 137 5.81 -16.23 -2.03
CA PHE A 137 6.99 -15.58 -2.59
C PHE A 137 8.17 -15.61 -1.61
N LEU A 138 7.95 -15.20 -0.36
CA LEU A 138 8.98 -15.18 0.67
C LEU A 138 9.49 -16.59 0.99
N PHE A 139 8.60 -17.56 1.16
CA PHE A 139 8.99 -18.95 1.39
C PHE A 139 9.85 -19.48 0.24
N THR A 140 9.48 -19.15 -0.99
CA THR A 140 10.20 -19.62 -2.17
C THR A 140 11.61 -19.02 -2.28
N GLN A 141 11.75 -17.73 -1.99
CA GLN A 141 13.06 -17.05 -2.06
C GLN A 141 13.97 -17.43 -0.89
N VAL A 142 13.42 -17.60 0.31
CA VAL A 142 14.22 -17.88 1.51
C VAL A 142 14.62 -19.34 1.57
N PHE A 143 13.72 -20.28 1.26
CA PHE A 143 13.98 -21.71 1.46
C PHE A 143 14.28 -22.44 0.14
N LEU A 144 13.36 -22.36 -0.82
CA LEU A 144 13.44 -23.15 -2.06
C LEU A 144 14.61 -22.72 -2.96
N PHE A 145 14.91 -21.42 -3.04
CA PHE A 145 16.00 -20.94 -3.89
C PHE A 145 17.39 -21.40 -3.41
N PRO A 146 17.79 -21.25 -2.14
CA PRO A 146 19.05 -21.83 -1.65
C PRO A 146 19.08 -23.36 -1.80
N LEU A 147 17.95 -24.04 -1.58
CA LEU A 147 17.84 -25.48 -1.70
C LEU A 147 18.02 -25.98 -3.15
N SER A 148 17.70 -25.17 -4.15
CA SER A 148 17.92 -25.52 -5.56
C SER A 148 19.38 -25.82 -5.90
N PHE A 149 20.33 -25.26 -5.14
CA PHE A 149 21.76 -25.47 -5.31
C PHE A 149 22.30 -26.65 -4.51
N LEU A 150 21.46 -27.32 -3.71
CA LEU A 150 21.85 -28.44 -2.86
C LEU A 150 22.47 -29.62 -3.65
N PRO A 151 21.97 -30.03 -4.84
CA PRO A 151 22.57 -31.15 -5.59
C PRO A 151 24.06 -30.93 -5.89
N LYS A 152 24.45 -29.74 -6.35
CA LYS A 152 25.85 -29.37 -6.60
C LYS A 152 26.69 -29.33 -5.33
N GLY A 153 26.08 -28.91 -4.22
CA GLY A 153 26.76 -28.88 -2.91
C GLY A 153 27.07 -30.29 -2.40
N ILE A 154 26.11 -31.22 -2.55
CA ILE A 154 26.28 -32.63 -2.14
C ILE A 154 27.43 -33.28 -2.91
N GLU A 155 27.49 -33.07 -4.23
CA GLU A 155 28.53 -33.63 -5.08
C GLU A 155 29.94 -33.13 -4.70
N LYS A 156 30.06 -31.88 -4.24
CA LYS A 156 31.35 -31.24 -3.99
C LYS A 156 31.86 -31.41 -2.55
N PHE A 157 30.97 -31.39 -1.55
CA PHE A 157 31.36 -31.32 -0.14
C PHE A 157 30.70 -32.37 0.75
N GLY A 158 29.81 -33.22 0.21
CA GLY A 158 28.99 -34.16 0.97
C GLY A 158 27.76 -33.50 1.61
N LEU A 159 26.82 -34.34 2.07
CA LEU A 159 25.47 -33.91 2.44
C LEU A 159 25.45 -32.90 3.62
N TRP A 160 26.21 -33.18 4.68
CA TRP A 160 26.19 -32.36 5.90
C TRP A 160 26.79 -30.97 5.73
N LEU A 161 27.92 -30.88 5.02
CA LEU A 161 28.58 -29.60 4.72
C LEU A 161 27.79 -28.76 3.72
N ALA A 162 27.18 -29.41 2.71
CA ALA A 162 26.29 -28.73 1.78
C ALA A 162 25.06 -28.13 2.49
N LEU A 163 24.49 -28.85 3.47
CA LEU A 163 23.34 -28.36 4.22
C LEU A 163 23.69 -27.16 5.11
N SER A 164 24.84 -27.20 5.79
CA SER A 164 25.28 -26.12 6.68
C SER A 164 25.61 -24.84 5.91
N GLU A 165 26.25 -24.96 4.73
CA GLU A 165 26.53 -23.82 3.84
C GLU A 165 25.24 -23.11 3.41
N ARG A 166 24.16 -23.86 3.15
CA ARG A 166 22.86 -23.29 2.75
C ARG A 166 22.06 -22.72 3.91
N LEU A 167 22.36 -23.12 5.15
CA LEU A 167 21.72 -22.59 6.34
C LEU A 167 22.09 -21.13 6.58
N ILE A 168 23.29 -20.70 6.17
CA ILE A 168 23.79 -19.32 6.30
C ILE A 168 22.90 -18.31 5.55
N PRO A 169 22.68 -18.42 4.22
CA PRO A 169 21.82 -17.48 3.50
C PRO A 169 20.36 -17.55 3.95
N ILE A 170 19.86 -18.73 4.36
CA ILE A 170 18.51 -18.87 4.93
C ILE A 170 18.40 -18.05 6.23
N SER A 171 19.39 -18.16 7.12
CA SER A 171 19.42 -17.46 8.41
C SER A 171 19.49 -15.95 8.23
N ILE A 172 20.34 -15.47 7.32
CA ILE A 172 20.46 -14.05 6.98
C ILE A 172 19.13 -13.52 6.44
N SER A 173 18.52 -14.24 5.51
CA SER A 173 17.24 -13.83 4.90
C SER A 173 16.10 -13.80 5.92
N PHE A 174 16.07 -14.78 6.83
CA PHE A 174 15.10 -14.80 7.93
C PHE A 174 15.27 -13.59 8.87
N LEU A 175 16.52 -13.23 9.20
CA LEU A 175 16.82 -12.09 10.06
C LEU A 175 16.43 -10.76 9.41
N MET A 176 16.63 -10.62 8.10
CA MET A 176 16.12 -9.48 7.32
C MET A 176 14.59 -9.42 7.32
N LEU A 177 13.89 -10.55 7.16
CA LEU A 177 12.44 -10.56 7.21
C LEU A 177 11.89 -10.23 8.60
N TYR A 178 12.53 -10.75 9.65
CA TYR A 178 12.17 -10.45 11.02
C TYR A 178 12.31 -8.96 11.33
N THR A 179 13.42 -8.34 10.93
CA THR A 179 13.64 -6.90 11.10
C THR A 179 12.67 -6.07 10.28
N ALA A 180 12.39 -6.44 9.02
CA ALA A 180 11.40 -5.77 8.18
C ALA A 180 9.98 -5.84 8.78
N ASN A 181 9.60 -6.98 9.36
CA ASN A 181 8.32 -7.12 10.05
C ASN A 181 8.25 -6.26 11.31
N LYS A 182 9.32 -6.24 12.13
CA LYS A 182 9.41 -5.41 13.34
C LYS A 182 9.33 -3.91 13.03
N LEU A 183 9.91 -3.49 11.91
CA LEU A 183 9.84 -2.11 11.42
C LEU A 183 8.50 -1.74 10.78
N GLY A 184 7.58 -2.71 10.64
CA GLY A 184 6.26 -2.49 10.09
C GLY A 184 6.22 -2.31 8.57
N ALA A 185 7.20 -2.85 7.84
CA ALA A 185 7.26 -2.76 6.37
C ALA A 185 6.02 -3.39 5.68
N PHE A 186 5.33 -4.31 6.36
CA PHE A 186 4.10 -4.95 5.88
C PHE A 186 2.81 -4.28 6.38
N LYS A 187 2.88 -3.17 7.15
CA LYS A 187 1.70 -2.40 7.57
C LYS A 187 1.30 -1.40 6.49
N GLU A 188 0.04 -1.48 6.08
CA GLU A 188 -0.52 -0.70 4.97
C GLU A 188 -0.93 0.71 5.42
N ARG A 189 0.06 1.54 5.77
CA ARG A 189 -0.14 2.89 6.34
C ARG A 189 -1.04 3.81 5.49
N ASN A 190 -1.06 3.62 4.17
CA ASN A 190 -1.85 4.46 3.27
C ASN A 190 -3.36 4.27 3.48
N ALA A 191 -3.82 3.04 3.67
CA ALA A 191 -5.25 2.76 3.91
C ALA A 191 -5.71 3.31 5.27
N GLU A 192 -4.86 3.22 6.29
CA GLU A 192 -5.13 3.79 7.62
C GLU A 192 -5.22 5.33 7.56
N ASN A 193 -4.31 5.97 6.82
CA ASN A 193 -4.33 7.42 6.64
C ASN A 193 -5.61 7.90 5.92
N PHE A 194 -6.09 7.19 4.90
CA PHE A 194 -7.36 7.54 4.24
C PHE A 194 -8.59 7.28 5.12
N LYS A 195 -8.54 6.30 6.03
CA LYS A 195 -9.59 6.11 7.06
C LYS A 195 -9.59 7.24 8.08
N ALA A 196 -8.42 7.71 8.50
CA ALA A 196 -8.30 8.85 9.39
C ALA A 196 -8.90 10.11 8.76
N ASP A 197 -8.56 10.40 7.49
CA ASP A 197 -9.10 11.55 6.76
C ASP A 197 -10.64 11.47 6.58
N LEU A 198 -11.21 10.25 6.47
CA LEU A 198 -12.67 10.04 6.41
C LEU A 198 -13.34 10.23 7.77
N ASN A 199 -12.73 9.76 8.85
CA ASN A 199 -13.25 9.94 10.21
C ASN A 199 -13.25 11.42 10.61
N GLU A 200 -12.17 12.15 10.32
CA GLU A 200 -12.08 13.60 10.56
C GLU A 200 -13.22 14.34 9.82
N LEU A 201 -13.53 13.95 8.59
CA LEU A 201 -14.63 14.52 7.81
C LEU A 201 -16.02 14.20 8.39
N ASN A 202 -16.21 13.00 8.95
CA ASN A 202 -17.46 12.62 9.60
C ASN A 202 -17.66 13.34 10.94
N GLU A 203 -16.60 13.51 11.73
CA GLU A 203 -16.63 14.27 13.00
C GLU A 203 -17.01 15.73 12.73
N LEU A 204 -16.43 16.36 11.71
CA LEU A 204 -16.77 17.73 11.32
C LEU A 204 -18.24 17.88 10.90
N ARG A 205 -18.79 16.89 10.20
CA ARG A 205 -20.21 16.88 9.83
C ARG A 205 -21.13 16.69 11.03
N ALA A 206 -20.74 15.86 12.00
CA ALA A 206 -21.50 15.65 13.23
C ALA A 206 -21.56 16.95 14.05
N VAL A 207 -20.41 17.61 14.25
CA VAL A 207 -20.33 18.89 14.95
C VAL A 207 -21.11 19.99 14.22
N ALA A 208 -21.04 20.04 12.89
CA ALA A 208 -21.81 21.00 12.10
C ALA A 208 -23.33 20.75 12.14
N ALA A 209 -23.76 19.49 12.34
CA ALA A 209 -25.17 19.14 12.51
C ALA A 209 -25.68 19.53 13.90
N GLU A 210 -24.91 19.24 14.96
CA GLU A 210 -25.22 19.64 16.34
C GLU A 210 -25.29 21.16 16.53
N LEU A 211 -24.47 21.91 15.79
CA LEU A 211 -24.50 23.39 15.78
C LEU A 211 -25.66 23.98 14.97
N LYS A 212 -26.36 23.19 14.15
CA LYS A 212 -27.54 23.63 13.38
C LYS A 212 -28.85 23.37 14.11
N GLU A 213 -28.86 22.44 15.06
CA GLU A 213 -30.04 22.09 15.86
C GLU A 213 -30.16 22.95 17.14
N ASN A 214 -29.10 23.64 17.55
CA ASN A 214 -29.10 24.65 18.62
C ASN A 214 -29.22 26.07 18.05
#